data_AF-A0A5D3FB22-F1
#
_entry.id   AF-A0A5D3FB22-F1
#
_cell.length_a   1.000
_cell.length_b   1.000
_cell.length_c   1.000
_cell.angle_alpha   90.00
_cell.angle_beta   90.00
_cell.angle_gamma   90.00
#
_symmetry.space_group_name_H-M   'P 1'
#
loop_
_entity.id
_entity.type
_entity.pdbx_description
1 polymer ?
#
loop_
_entity_poly.entity_id
_entity_poly.type
_entity_poly.pdbx_seq_one_letter_code
_entity_poly.pdbx_strand_id
1 'polypeptide(L)'
;MTTTYTVRPKRWDHGYELHIEGLGVTQVDDLSEAEETARDFIALDLEVPEDSFSVEIAPAVHEHVEIPASVDLRDLAAWERHIWVTPDMSVAERETMIAIMRVVRQDTDFEDSAERLWLALNDVRQKQHRSAG
;
A
#
# COMPACT_ATOMS: atom_id res chain seq x y z
N MET A 1 -6.78 28.78 -19.11
CA MET A 1 -7.04 27.33 -19.13
C MET A 1 -7.18 26.92 -17.68
N THR A 2 -8.25 26.22 -17.32
CA THR A 2 -8.46 25.70 -15.97
C THR A 2 -7.71 24.39 -15.85
N THR A 3 -6.91 24.21 -14.79
CA THR A 3 -6.21 22.95 -14.51
C THR A 3 -7.23 21.91 -14.05
N THR A 4 -7.14 20.70 -14.60
CA THR A 4 -7.95 19.55 -14.17
C THR A 4 -7.06 18.57 -13.45
N TYR A 5 -7.45 18.20 -12.23
CA TYR A 5 -6.79 17.17 -11.44
C TYR A 5 -7.55 15.85 -11.54
N THR A 6 -6.85 14.81 -11.99
CA THR A 6 -7.39 13.45 -12.03
C THR A 6 -7.20 12.79 -10.67
N VAL A 7 -8.29 12.26 -10.12
CA VAL A 7 -8.29 11.51 -8.86
C VAL A 7 -8.57 10.06 -9.17
N ARG A 8 -7.71 9.17 -8.68
CA ARG A 8 -7.83 7.72 -8.85
C ARG A 8 -8.17 7.09 -7.51
N PRO A 9 -9.44 6.73 -7.28
CA PRO A 9 -9.81 6.04 -6.06
C PRO A 9 -9.28 4.61 -6.08
N LYS A 10 -8.69 4.21 -4.97
CA LYS A 10 -8.22 2.87 -4.69
C LYS A 10 -8.96 2.32 -3.48
N ARG A 11 -9.67 1.20 -3.66
CA ARG A 11 -10.41 0.55 -2.57
C ARG A 11 -9.45 0.02 -1.50
N TRP A 12 -9.76 0.29 -0.24
CA TRP A 12 -9.07 -0.28 0.93
C TRP A 12 -10.07 -0.93 1.91
N ASP A 13 -9.57 -1.53 2.99
CA ASP A 13 -10.35 -2.21 4.05
C ASP A 13 -11.49 -1.34 4.64
N HIS A 14 -11.33 -0.02 4.71
CA HIS A 14 -12.28 0.89 5.35
C HIS A 14 -12.83 2.01 4.45
N GLY A 15 -12.55 1.97 3.15
CA GLY A 15 -13.00 3.04 2.24
C GLY A 15 -12.15 3.10 1.00
N TYR A 16 -11.70 4.31 0.66
CA TYR A 16 -10.94 4.60 -0.54
C TYR A 16 -9.78 5.55 -0.23
N GLU A 17 -8.61 5.20 -0.74
CA GLU A 17 -7.52 6.16 -0.92
C GLU A 17 -7.71 6.89 -2.24
N LEU A 18 -7.67 8.22 -2.21
CA LEU A 18 -7.82 9.10 -3.36
C LEU A 18 -6.44 9.56 -3.79
N HIS A 19 -5.90 8.94 -4.84
CA HIS A 19 -4.61 9.35 -5.41
C HIS A 19 -4.84 10.51 -6.38
N ILE A 20 -4.33 11.69 -6.02
CA ILE A 20 -4.46 12.91 -6.82
C ILE A 20 -3.18 13.08 -7.63
N GLU A 21 -3.30 12.95 -8.95
CA GLU A 21 -2.15 12.90 -9.85
C GLU A 21 -1.26 14.15 -9.73
N GLY A 22 -0.01 13.95 -9.31
CA GLY A 22 0.99 15.01 -9.15
C GLY A 22 0.92 15.81 -7.84
N LEU A 23 0.03 15.47 -6.91
CA LEU A 23 -0.13 16.17 -5.62
C LEU A 23 0.11 15.27 -4.42
N GLY A 24 -0.72 14.24 -4.25
CA GLY A 24 -0.69 13.44 -3.02
C GLY A 24 -1.85 12.47 -2.89
N VAL A 25 -2.10 12.03 -1.66
CA VAL A 25 -3.14 11.06 -1.32
C VAL A 25 -3.98 11.61 -0.16
N THR A 26 -5.30 11.50 -0.27
CA THR A 26 -6.26 11.69 0.83
C THR A 26 -7.18 10.46 0.91
N GLN A 27 -8.10 10.39 1.88
CA GLN A 27 -8.93 9.20 2.12
C GLN A 27 -10.39 9.58 2.39
N VAL A 28 -11.32 8.72 1.95
CA VAL A 28 -12.77 8.82 2.21
C VAL A 28 -13.35 7.45 2.53
N ASP A 29 -14.42 7.41 3.33
CA ASP A 29 -15.13 6.17 3.64
C ASP A 29 -16.05 5.75 2.47
N ASP A 30 -16.67 6.73 1.81
CA ASP A 30 -17.56 6.53 0.65
C ASP A 30 -17.10 7.34 -0.59
N LEU A 31 -17.21 6.74 -1.78
CA LEU A 31 -16.85 7.41 -3.04
C LEU A 31 -17.70 8.65 -3.34
N SER A 32 -18.91 8.77 -2.78
CA SER A 32 -19.74 9.97 -2.96
C SER A 32 -19.09 11.23 -2.39
N GLU A 33 -18.18 11.07 -1.42
CA GLU A 33 -17.45 12.16 -0.77
C GLU A 33 -16.14 12.52 -1.49
N ALA A 34 -15.78 11.77 -2.54
CA ALA A 34 -14.46 11.82 -3.15
C ALA A 34 -14.16 13.16 -3.84
N GLU A 35 -15.14 13.76 -4.54
CA GLU A 35 -14.92 15.05 -5.21
C GLU A 35 -14.72 16.19 -4.20
N GLU A 36 -15.59 16.28 -3.20
CA GLU A 36 -15.51 17.29 -2.14
C GLU A 36 -14.19 17.19 -1.38
N THR A 37 -13.85 15.99 -0.92
CA THR A 37 -12.60 15.76 -0.17
C THR A 37 -11.35 16.02 -1.00
N ALA A 38 -11.38 15.69 -2.30
CA ALA A 38 -10.26 16.01 -3.20
C ALA A 38 -10.12 17.52 -3.43
N ARG A 39 -11.23 18.25 -3.58
CA ARG A 39 -11.20 19.71 -3.72
C ARG A 39 -10.62 20.38 -2.48
N ASP A 40 -11.08 19.99 -1.30
CA ASP A 40 -10.56 20.50 -0.02
C ASP A 40 -9.04 20.27 0.09
N PHE A 41 -8.59 19.06 -0.24
CA PHE A 41 -7.17 18.71 -0.21
C PHE A 41 -6.35 19.56 -1.19
N ILE A 42 -6.78 19.69 -2.45
CA ILE A 42 -6.07 20.46 -3.48
C ILE A 42 -6.01 21.95 -3.11
N ALA A 43 -7.14 22.51 -2.65
CA ALA A 43 -7.24 23.91 -2.25
C ALA A 43 -6.32 24.23 -1.07
N LEU A 44 -6.26 23.31 -0.09
CA LEU A 44 -5.38 23.43 1.07
C LEU A 44 -3.89 23.33 0.68
N ASP A 45 -3.51 22.33 -0.10
CA ASP A 45 -2.10 22.07 -0.47
C ASP A 45 -1.51 23.16 -1.36
N LEU A 46 -2.33 23.71 -2.28
CA LEU A 46 -1.89 24.72 -3.25
C LEU A 46 -2.21 26.16 -2.82
N GLU A 47 -2.91 26.36 -1.70
CA GLU A 47 -3.38 27.66 -1.22
C GLU A 47 -4.22 28.42 -2.27
N VAL A 48 -5.13 27.73 -2.95
CA VAL A 48 -6.01 28.29 -3.98
C VAL A 48 -7.49 28.06 -3.67
N PRO A 49 -8.42 28.87 -4.21
CA PRO A 49 -9.86 28.61 -4.07
C PRO A 49 -10.29 27.28 -4.72
N GLU A 50 -11.22 26.56 -4.10
CA GLU A 50 -11.77 25.27 -4.61
C GLU A 50 -12.46 25.37 -5.97
N ASP A 51 -12.92 26.57 -6.35
CA ASP A 51 -13.57 26.85 -7.63
C ASP A 51 -12.59 27.28 -8.74
N SER A 52 -11.29 27.37 -8.43
CA SER A 52 -10.25 27.79 -9.38
C SER A 52 -9.73 26.66 -10.29
N PHE A 53 -10.12 25.41 -10.02
CA PHE A 53 -9.72 24.21 -10.76
C PHE A 53 -10.87 23.20 -10.93
N SER A 54 -10.65 22.20 -11.79
CA SER A 54 -11.56 21.09 -12.02
C SER A 54 -11.02 19.80 -11.40
N VAL A 55 -11.92 18.93 -10.97
CA VAL A 55 -11.61 17.59 -10.45
C VAL A 55 -12.33 16.57 -11.31
N GLU A 56 -11.63 15.50 -11.70
CA GLU A 56 -12.22 14.35 -12.39
C GLU A 56 -11.95 13.08 -11.59
N ILE A 57 -13.02 12.44 -11.11
CA ILE A 57 -12.92 11.16 -10.40
C ILE A 57 -12.92 10.03 -11.42
N ALA A 58 -11.79 9.33 -11.54
CA ALA A 58 -11.68 8.14 -12.36
C ALA A 58 -12.46 6.96 -11.74
N PRO A 59 -12.85 5.94 -12.53
CA PRO A 59 -13.44 4.72 -11.97
C PRO A 59 -12.53 4.10 -10.91
N ALA A 60 -13.11 3.68 -9.79
CA ALA A 60 -12.36 3.01 -8.75
C ALA A 60 -11.75 1.72 -9.29
N VAL A 61 -10.45 1.54 -9.04
CA VAL A 61 -9.74 0.31 -9.40
C VAL A 61 -9.60 -0.56 -8.17
N HIS A 62 -9.91 -1.84 -8.34
CA HIS A 62 -9.56 -2.87 -7.39
C HIS A 62 -8.24 -3.48 -7.86
N GLU A 63 -7.18 -3.26 -7.10
CA GLU A 63 -5.89 -3.85 -7.42
C GLU A 63 -5.91 -5.34 -7.10
N HIS A 64 -5.60 -6.17 -8.11
CA HIS A 64 -5.46 -7.59 -7.88
C HIS A 64 -4.12 -7.85 -7.21
N VAL A 65 -4.17 -8.31 -5.96
CA VAL A 65 -2.99 -8.73 -5.23
C VAL A 65 -2.57 -10.12 -5.70
N GLU A 66 -1.41 -10.22 -6.34
CA GLU A 66 -0.80 -11.50 -6.66
C GLU A 66 -0.35 -12.20 -5.37
N ILE A 67 -0.83 -13.43 -5.18
CA ILE A 67 -0.47 -14.30 -4.07
C ILE A 67 0.10 -15.59 -4.67
N PRO A 68 1.38 -15.93 -4.41
CA PRO A 68 1.98 -17.15 -4.92
C PRO A 68 1.19 -18.38 -4.47
N ALA A 69 1.08 -19.39 -5.34
CA ALA A 69 0.38 -20.63 -5.02
C ALA A 69 0.96 -21.41 -3.83
N SER A 70 2.22 -21.12 -3.45
CA SER A 70 2.87 -21.67 -2.26
C SER A 70 2.39 -21.06 -0.95
N VAL A 71 1.63 -19.97 -0.99
CA VAL A 71 1.14 -19.24 0.17
C VAL A 71 -0.31 -19.63 0.44
N ASP A 72 -0.56 -20.40 1.50
CA ASP A 72 -1.91 -20.62 2.00
C ASP A 72 -2.24 -19.60 3.09
N LEU A 73 -3.06 -18.60 2.73
CA LEU A 73 -3.47 -17.53 3.67
C LEU A 73 -4.18 -18.05 4.93
N ARG A 74 -4.79 -19.25 4.88
CA ARG A 74 -5.54 -19.82 6.00
C ARG A 74 -4.61 -20.27 7.12
N ASP A 75 -3.39 -20.68 6.77
CA ASP A 75 -2.38 -21.18 7.70
C ASP A 75 -1.57 -20.05 8.34
N LEU A 76 -1.70 -18.82 7.83
CA LEU A 76 -0.97 -17.66 8.31
C LEU A 76 -1.64 -17.01 9.51
N ALA A 77 -0.81 -16.46 10.40
CA ALA A 77 -1.26 -15.53 11.43
C ALA A 77 -1.93 -14.30 10.78
N ALA A 78 -2.88 -13.69 11.50
CA ALA A 78 -3.67 -12.56 10.97
C ALA A 78 -2.80 -11.41 10.43
N TRP A 79 -1.69 -11.10 11.11
CA TRP A 79 -0.78 -10.03 10.68
C TRP A 79 0.04 -10.40 9.43
N GLU A 80 0.43 -11.67 9.27
CA GLU A 80 1.13 -12.13 8.06
C GLU A 80 0.17 -12.13 6.87
N ARG A 81 -1.07 -12.57 7.09
CA ARG A 81 -2.14 -12.49 6.10
C ARG A 81 -2.38 -11.06 5.65
N HIS A 82 -2.42 -10.11 6.59
CA HIS A 82 -2.61 -8.69 6.30
C HIS A 82 -1.50 -8.16 5.36
N ILE A 83 -0.23 -8.49 5.62
CA ILE A 83 0.87 -8.10 4.74
C ILE A 83 0.73 -8.74 3.36
N TRP A 84 0.34 -10.02 3.29
CA TRP A 84 0.17 -10.71 2.01
C TRP A 84 -0.91 -10.09 1.12
N VAL A 85 -1.96 -9.54 1.72
CA VAL A 85 -3.05 -8.88 0.99
C VAL A 85 -2.87 -7.36 0.87
N THR A 86 -1.75 -6.82 1.37
CA THR A 86 -1.47 -5.38 1.24
C THR A 86 -1.26 -5.04 -0.24
N PRO A 87 -2.09 -4.16 -0.82
CA PRO A 87 -1.94 -3.75 -2.21
C PRO A 87 -0.70 -2.84 -2.38
N ASP A 88 -0.27 -2.53 -3.60
CA ASP A 88 1.00 -1.82 -3.92
C ASP A 88 2.34 -2.46 -3.49
N MET A 89 2.34 -3.65 -2.90
CA MET A 89 3.58 -4.37 -2.63
C MET A 89 3.81 -5.47 -3.67
N SER A 90 5.03 -5.61 -4.17
CA SER A 90 5.46 -6.81 -4.88
C SER A 90 5.49 -8.02 -3.93
N VAL A 91 5.43 -9.23 -4.48
CA VAL A 91 5.63 -10.48 -3.72
C VAL A 91 6.94 -10.42 -2.92
N ALA A 92 8.02 -9.92 -3.54
CA ALA A 92 9.33 -9.77 -2.94
C ALA A 92 9.32 -8.83 -1.71
N GLU A 93 8.63 -7.69 -1.81
CA GLU A 93 8.49 -6.75 -0.70
C GLU A 93 7.68 -7.33 0.45
N ARG A 94 6.60 -8.08 0.15
CA ARG A 94 5.79 -8.77 1.18
C ARG A 94 6.60 -9.81 1.92
N GLU A 95 7.34 -10.65 1.20
CA GLU A 95 8.25 -11.65 1.80
C GLU A 95 9.29 -11.00 2.71
N THR A 96 9.89 -9.89 2.25
CA THR A 96 10.89 -9.12 3.01
C THR A 96 10.27 -8.53 4.28
N MET A 97 9.10 -7.91 4.17
CA MET A 97 8.40 -7.31 5.31
C MET A 97 7.99 -8.36 6.34
N ILE A 98 7.47 -9.50 5.90
CA ILE A 98 7.13 -10.62 6.78
C ILE A 98 8.37 -11.14 7.51
N ALA A 99 9.50 -11.28 6.81
CA ALA A 99 10.77 -11.69 7.41
C ALA A 99 11.22 -10.71 8.51
N ILE A 100 11.19 -9.40 8.25
CA ILE A 100 11.51 -8.36 9.25
C ILE A 100 10.56 -8.46 10.45
N MET A 101 9.26 -8.51 10.20
CA MET A 101 8.24 -8.51 11.26
C MET A 101 8.30 -9.76 12.12
N ARG A 102 8.66 -10.93 11.58
CA ARG A 102 8.90 -12.14 12.38
C ARG A 102 10.00 -11.94 13.40
N VAL A 103 11.08 -11.24 13.03
CA VAL A 103 12.19 -10.94 13.94
C VAL A 103 11.76 -9.93 14.99
N VAL A 104 11.17 -8.81 14.58
CA VAL A 104 10.73 -7.74 15.49
C VAL A 104 9.72 -8.26 16.53
N ARG A 105 8.81 -9.16 16.12
CA ARG A 105 7.76 -9.68 17.00
C ARG A 105 8.23 -10.79 17.96
N GLN A 106 9.46 -11.29 17.83
CA GLN A 106 9.99 -12.33 18.71
C GLN A 106 10.57 -11.79 20.04
N ASP A 107 10.52 -10.47 20.26
CA ASP A 107 10.90 -9.80 21.52
C ASP A 107 12.27 -10.27 22.06
N THR A 108 13.26 -10.29 21.17
CA THR A 108 14.65 -10.67 21.46
C THR A 108 15.54 -9.46 21.68
N ASP A 109 16.71 -9.64 22.29
CA ASP A 109 17.70 -8.57 22.40
C ASP A 109 18.22 -8.12 21.00
N PHE A 110 18.90 -6.98 20.96
CA PHE A 110 19.30 -6.34 19.71
C PHE A 110 20.33 -7.15 18.91
N GLU A 111 21.30 -7.80 19.56
CA GLU A 111 22.36 -8.57 18.87
C GLU A 111 21.76 -9.81 18.22
N ASP A 112 20.92 -10.55 18.95
CA ASP A 112 20.17 -11.70 18.41
C ASP A 112 19.23 -11.29 17.27
N SER A 113 18.60 -10.12 17.38
CA SER A 113 17.69 -9.60 16.35
C SER A 113 18.44 -9.26 15.06
N ALA A 114 19.65 -8.69 15.16
CA ALA A 114 20.45 -8.33 13.99
C ALA A 114 20.91 -9.57 13.20
N GLU A 115 21.37 -10.62 13.88
CA GLU A 115 21.77 -11.87 13.21
C GLU A 115 20.57 -12.57 12.56
N ARG A 116 19.43 -12.66 13.26
CA ARG A 116 18.21 -13.26 12.71
C ARG A 116 17.67 -12.49 11.52
N LEU A 117 17.72 -11.15 11.56
CA LEU A 117 17.31 -10.32 10.44
C LEU A 117 18.20 -10.58 9.22
N TRP A 118 19.52 -10.64 9.42
CA TRP A 118 20.45 -10.94 8.33
C TRP A 118 20.19 -12.31 7.70
N LEU A 119 19.95 -13.35 8.53
CA LEU A 119 19.59 -14.69 8.04
C LEU A 119 18.27 -14.68 7.26
N ALA A 120 17.24 -14.01 7.79
CA ALA A 120 15.93 -13.95 7.17
C ALA A 120 15.97 -13.22 5.81
N LEU A 121 16.67 -12.09 5.73
CA LEU A 121 16.86 -11.34 4.48
C LEU A 121 17.66 -12.14 3.44
N ASN A 122 18.67 -12.90 3.88
CA ASN A 122 19.42 -13.77 2.98
C ASN A 122 18.57 -14.91 2.41
N ASP A 123 17.70 -15.52 3.22
CA ASP A 123 16.78 -16.56 2.78
C ASP A 123 15.81 -16.03 1.72
N VAL A 124 15.21 -14.85 1.94
CA VAL A 124 14.34 -14.17 0.96
C VAL A 124 15.11 -13.93 -0.35
N ARG A 125 16.33 -13.38 -0.28
CA ARG A 125 17.16 -13.15 -1.47
C ARG A 125 17.45 -14.44 -2.25
N GLN A 126 17.76 -15.55 -1.55
CA GLN A 126 18.02 -16.83 -2.19
C GLN A 126 16.77 -17.41 -2.88
N LYS A 127 15.59 -17.27 -2.26
CA LYS A 127 14.32 -17.69 -2.87
C LYS A 127 14.01 -16.91 -4.15
N GLN A 128 14.23 -15.60 -4.15
CA GLN A 128 14.03 -14.75 -5.33
C GLN A 128 14.91 -15.18 -6.52
N HIS A 129 16.18 -15.52 -6.27
CA HIS A 129 17.07 -16.01 -7.33
C HIS A 129 16.62 -17.34 -7.93
N ARG A 130 15.95 -18.20 -7.16
CA ARG A 130 15.46 -19.50 -7.63
C ARG A 130 14.18 -19.41 -8.45
N SER A 131 13.36 -18.40 -8.23
CA SER A 131 12.10 -18.20 -8.97
C SER A 131 12.31 -17.52 -10.34
N ALA A 132 13.49 -16.99 -10.62
CA ALA A 132 13.82 -16.22 -11.83
C ALA A 132 14.59 -17.02 -12.91
N GLY A 133 14.86 -18.30 -12.70
CA GLY A 133 15.59 -19.18 -13.63
C GLY A 133 14.80 -20.44 -13.95
#